data_AF-A0AA88NY60-F1
#
_entry.id   AF-A0AA88NY60-F1
#
_cell.length_a   1.000
_cell.length_b   1.000
_cell.length_c   1.000
_cell.angle_alpha   90.00
_cell.angle_beta   90.00
_cell.angle_gamma   90.00
#
_symmetry.space_group_name_H-M   'P 1'
#
loop_
_entity.id
_entity.type
_entity.pdbx_description
1 polymer ?
#
loop_
_entity_poly.entity_id
_entity_poly.type
_entity_poly.pdbx_seq_one_letter_code
_entity_poly.pdbx_strand_id
1 'polypeptide(L)'
;MATRICAPRCAPVPKADPPQVAPEPKLHGPFRHTTHSVLQVVFDPQPENFDVKVFDGSNGSGIPFTINITDTTDTLIKMYHEKKPELQGNLHLAYNGKQVPKHKSMKELGVKPGAMFITYQKCTGG
;
A
#
# COMPACT_ATOMS: atom_id res chain seq x y z
N MET A 1 -57.06 -18.60 -5.95
CA MET A 1 -57.26 -19.38 -4.71
C MET A 1 -56.51 -18.67 -3.59
N ALA A 2 -57.24 -18.17 -2.59
CA ALA A 2 -56.68 -17.43 -1.46
C ALA A 2 -56.18 -18.41 -0.39
N THR A 3 -54.91 -18.31 0.00
CA THR A 3 -54.35 -19.10 1.10
C THR A 3 -54.60 -18.39 2.43
N ARG A 4 -55.35 -19.07 3.30
CA ARG A 4 -55.68 -18.67 4.67
C ARG A 4 -54.41 -18.55 5.51
N ILE A 5 -54.24 -17.40 6.14
CA ILE A 5 -53.26 -17.17 7.21
C ILE A 5 -53.81 -17.81 8.49
N CYS A 6 -53.16 -18.87 9.00
CA CYS A 6 -53.42 -19.35 10.35
C CYS A 6 -52.44 -18.65 11.30
N ALA A 7 -52.95 -17.77 12.16
CA ALA A 7 -52.17 -17.20 13.25
C ALA A 7 -51.91 -18.29 14.32
N PRO A 8 -50.65 -18.52 14.75
CA PRO A 8 -50.40 -19.42 15.86
C PRO A 8 -50.86 -18.76 17.16
N ARG A 9 -51.62 -19.52 17.95
CA ARG A 9 -52.07 -19.15 19.29
C ARG A 9 -50.84 -18.81 20.15
N CYS A 10 -50.75 -17.59 20.64
CA CYS A 10 -49.71 -17.18 21.59
C CYS A 10 -49.92 -17.93 22.91
N ALA A 11 -49.14 -18.99 23.14
CA ALA A 11 -48.91 -19.47 24.50
C ALA A 11 -48.09 -18.40 25.26
N PRO A 12 -48.37 -18.12 26.54
CA PRO A 12 -47.54 -17.21 27.31
C PRO A 12 -46.16 -17.85 27.50
N VAL A 13 -45.15 -17.19 26.95
CA VAL A 13 -43.74 -17.55 27.14
C VAL A 13 -43.39 -17.32 28.62
N PRO A 14 -42.77 -18.29 29.32
CA PRO A 14 -42.29 -18.06 30.68
C PRO A 14 -41.32 -16.88 30.65
N LYS A 15 -41.49 -15.90 31.56
CA LYS A 15 -40.52 -14.81 31.69
C LYS A 15 -39.16 -15.43 31.98
N ALA A 16 -38.17 -15.04 31.17
CA ALA A 16 -36.79 -15.45 31.36
C ALA A 16 -36.32 -15.07 32.77
N ASP A 17 -35.54 -15.95 33.39
CA ASP A 17 -34.86 -15.63 34.64
C ASP A 17 -34.02 -14.36 34.47
N PRO A 18 -33.87 -13.54 35.52
CA PRO A 18 -33.02 -12.37 35.47
C PRO A 18 -31.62 -12.79 34.99
N PRO A 19 -30.95 -11.99 34.13
CA PRO A 19 -29.61 -12.31 33.70
C PRO A 19 -28.73 -12.44 34.94
N GLN A 20 -28.20 -13.64 35.16
CA GLN A 20 -27.16 -13.83 36.15
C GLN A 20 -26.00 -12.95 35.70
N VAL A 21 -25.74 -11.88 36.48
CA VAL A 21 -24.57 -11.05 36.29
C VAL A 21 -23.38 -11.97 36.51
N ALA A 22 -22.74 -12.38 35.41
CA ALA A 22 -21.47 -13.07 35.47
C ALA A 22 -20.55 -12.23 36.36
N PRO A 23 -19.81 -12.84 37.31
CA PRO A 23 -18.83 -12.09 38.09
C PRO A 23 -17.96 -11.30 37.12
N GLU A 24 -17.78 -10.01 37.39
CA GLU A 24 -16.90 -9.15 36.57
C GLU A 24 -15.63 -9.94 36.26
N PRO A 25 -15.21 -10.03 34.98
CA PRO A 25 -13.99 -10.75 34.65
C PRO A 25 -12.88 -10.12 35.47
N LYS A 26 -12.33 -10.89 36.43
CA LYS A 26 -11.23 -10.44 37.27
C LYS A 26 -10.15 -9.96 36.32
N LEU A 27 -9.93 -8.65 36.29
CA LEU A 27 -8.94 -8.03 35.42
C LEU A 27 -7.59 -8.67 35.76
N HIS A 28 -7.13 -9.58 34.89
CA HIS A 28 -5.90 -10.31 35.12
C HIS A 28 -4.76 -9.29 35.21
N GLY A 29 -4.10 -9.23 36.38
CA GLY A 29 -3.00 -8.32 36.68
C GLY A 29 -1.88 -8.18 35.62
N PRO A 30 -1.54 -9.20 34.80
CA PRO A 30 -0.49 -9.08 33.79
C PRO A 30 -0.78 -8.04 32.68
N PHE A 31 -2.03 -7.68 32.45
CA PHE A 31 -2.39 -6.75 31.35
C PHE A 31 -2.39 -5.27 31.77
N ARG A 32 -2.02 -4.95 33.02
CA ARG A 32 -1.87 -3.55 33.47
C ARG A 32 -0.77 -2.78 32.71
N HIS A 33 0.14 -3.50 32.06
CA HIS A 33 1.23 -2.94 31.25
C HIS A 33 1.02 -3.15 29.75
N THR A 34 -0.23 -3.25 29.29
CA THR A 34 -0.51 -3.31 27.86
C THR A 34 -0.27 -1.91 27.28
N THR A 35 0.90 -1.69 26.70
CA THR A 35 1.23 -0.44 26.01
C THR A 35 0.40 -0.36 24.73
N HIS A 36 -0.58 0.54 24.69
CA HIS A 36 -1.29 0.87 23.45
C HIS A 36 -0.38 1.79 22.62
N SER A 37 0.17 1.28 21.52
CA SER A 37 0.88 2.09 20.55
C SER A 37 -0.13 2.82 19.66
N VAL A 38 -0.12 4.16 19.74
CA VAL A 38 -0.87 5.02 18.83
C VAL A 38 0.05 5.40 17.68
N LEU A 39 -0.31 4.98 16.46
CA LEU A 39 0.38 5.43 15.25
C LEU A 39 -0.08 6.87 14.95
N GLN A 40 0.77 7.85 15.27
CA GLN A 40 0.53 9.22 14.88
C GLN A 40 1.01 9.41 13.44
N VAL A 41 0.07 9.71 12.52
CA VAL A 41 0.40 10.02 11.13
C VAL A 41 0.96 11.44 11.09
N VAL A 42 2.29 11.55 11.05
CA VAL A 42 2.96 12.82 10.80
C VAL A 42 2.88 13.10 9.30
N PHE A 43 2.25 14.22 8.95
CA PHE A 43 2.22 14.70 7.56
C PHE A 43 3.52 15.50 7.33
N ASP A 44 4.54 14.82 6.84
CA ASP A 44 5.78 15.48 6.43
C ASP A 44 5.54 16.12 5.06
N PRO A 45 5.69 17.45 4.89
CA PRO A 45 5.55 18.09 3.60
C PRO A 45 6.67 17.59 2.68
N GLN A 46 6.34 16.63 1.83
CA GLN A 46 7.28 16.08 0.86
C GLN A 46 7.77 17.22 -0.06
N PRO A 47 9.09 17.38 -0.23
CA PRO A 47 9.64 18.42 -1.09
C PRO A 47 9.16 18.23 -2.53
N GLU A 48 8.91 19.33 -3.23
CA GLU A 48 8.43 19.31 -4.61
C GLU A 48 9.43 18.62 -5.55
N ASN A 49 10.73 18.84 -5.32
CA ASN A 49 11.82 18.18 -6.04
C ASN A 49 12.60 17.28 -5.08
N PHE A 50 12.90 16.06 -5.51
CA PHE A 50 13.67 15.11 -4.71
C PHE A 50 14.51 14.18 -5.59
N ASP A 51 15.54 13.62 -4.98
CA ASP A 51 16.44 12.71 -5.66
C ASP A 51 15.92 11.28 -5.59
N VAL A 52 16.03 10.58 -6.72
CA VAL A 52 15.78 9.15 -6.85
C VAL A 52 16.94 8.49 -7.56
N LYS A 53 17.14 7.19 -7.31
CA LYS A 53 18.18 6.41 -7.96
C LYS A 53 17.54 5.38 -8.88
N VAL A 54 17.96 5.32 -10.13
CA VAL A 54 17.60 4.20 -11.03
C VAL A 54 18.77 3.23 -11.06
N PHE A 55 18.57 2.06 -10.47
CA PHE A 55 19.50 0.95 -10.45
C PHE A 55 19.36 0.11 -11.71
N ASP A 56 20.46 -0.02 -12.45
CA ASP A 56 20.58 -0.86 -13.62
C ASP A 56 20.85 -2.30 -13.21
N GLY A 57 19.85 -3.17 -13.31
CA GLY A 57 19.97 -4.58 -12.92
C GLY A 57 20.98 -5.38 -13.76
N SER A 58 21.34 -4.90 -14.95
CA SER A 58 22.29 -5.59 -15.83
C SER A 58 23.75 -5.30 -15.48
N ASN A 59 24.05 -4.05 -15.14
CA ASN A 59 25.40 -3.55 -14.90
C ASN A 59 25.73 -3.33 -13.41
N GLY A 60 24.73 -3.43 -12.53
CA GLY A 60 24.88 -3.16 -11.10
C GLY A 60 25.11 -1.69 -10.76
N SER A 61 24.95 -0.77 -11.72
CA SER A 61 25.20 0.67 -11.55
C SER A 61 23.91 1.41 -11.23
N GLY A 62 23.91 2.30 -10.24
CA GLY A 62 22.75 3.15 -9.95
C GLY A 62 23.01 4.62 -10.28
N ILE A 63 22.13 5.22 -11.08
CA ILE A 63 22.24 6.59 -11.56
C ILE A 63 21.25 7.48 -10.78
N PRO A 64 21.71 8.57 -10.14
CA PRO A 64 20.81 9.51 -9.47
C PRO A 64 20.12 10.44 -10.48
N PHE A 65 18.85 10.77 -10.21
CA PHE A 65 18.03 11.72 -10.94
C PHE A 65 17.29 12.61 -9.94
N THR A 66 17.28 13.91 -10.21
CA THR A 66 16.42 14.86 -9.50
C THR A 66 15.13 15.01 -10.27
N ILE A 67 14.00 14.71 -9.62
CA ILE A 67 12.67 14.70 -10.23
C ILE A 67 11.66 15.47 -9.37
N ASN A 68 10.57 15.90 -9.99
CA ASN A 68 9.46 16.53 -9.30
C ASN A 68 8.40 15.51 -8.87
N ILE A 69 7.65 15.81 -7.80
CA ILE A 69 6.50 15.03 -7.35
C ILE A 69 5.38 14.93 -8.40
N THR A 70 5.24 15.93 -9.27
CA THR A 70 4.27 15.93 -10.38
C THR A 70 4.78 15.23 -11.63
N ASP A 71 6.08 14.93 -11.71
CA ASP A 71 6.62 14.25 -12.88
C ASP A 71 6.03 12.85 -13.01
N THR A 72 5.95 12.39 -14.26
CA THR A 72 5.49 11.04 -14.57
C THR A 72 6.67 10.08 -14.70
N THR A 73 6.33 8.81 -14.64
CA THR A 73 7.29 7.72 -14.88
C THR A 73 7.94 7.84 -16.26
N ASP A 74 7.23 8.37 -17.27
CA ASP A 74 7.80 8.52 -18.62
C ASP A 74 8.87 9.60 -18.68
N THR A 75 8.74 10.67 -17.88
CA THR A 75 9.79 11.68 -17.72
C THR A 75 11.06 11.05 -17.16
N LEU A 76 10.93 10.22 -16.12
CA LEU A 76 12.07 9.49 -15.53
C LEU A 76 12.70 8.52 -16.53
N ILE A 77 11.90 7.79 -17.30
CA ILE A 77 12.38 6.88 -18.36
C ILE A 77 13.12 7.67 -19.44
N LYS A 78 12.60 8.82 -19.86
CA LYS A 78 13.23 9.69 -20.85
C LYS A 78 14.58 10.20 -20.36
N MET A 79 14.64 10.74 -19.13
CA MET A 79 15.90 11.18 -18.51
C MET A 79 16.92 10.04 -18.41
N TYR A 80 16.45 8.82 -18.12
CA TYR A 80 17.31 7.64 -18.10
C TYR A 80 17.90 7.33 -19.47
N HIS A 81 17.09 7.36 -20.54
CA HIS A 81 17.57 7.14 -21.90
C HIS A 81 18.52 8.24 -22.38
N GLU A 82 18.32 9.49 -21.95
CA GLU A 82 19.26 10.59 -22.24
C GLU A 82 20.64 10.34 -21.58
N LYS A 83 20.67 9.77 -20.37
CA LYS A 83 21.91 9.41 -19.67
C LYS A 83 22.55 8.12 -20.21
N LYS A 84 21.74 7.14 -20.61
CA LYS A 84 22.18 5.85 -21.16
C LYS A 84 21.49 5.57 -22.50
N PRO A 85 21.99 6.17 -23.60
CA PRO A 85 21.41 5.95 -24.93
C PRO A 85 21.63 4.53 -25.45
N GLU A 86 22.56 3.77 -24.87
CA GLU A 86 22.85 2.39 -25.23
C GLU A 86 21.68 1.44 -24.94
N LEU A 87 20.85 1.78 -23.95
CA LEU A 87 19.67 1.01 -23.55
C LEU A 87 18.42 1.51 -24.28
N GLN A 88 18.51 1.69 -25.59
CA GLN A 88 17.37 2.03 -26.45
C GLN A 88 16.42 0.82 -26.56
N GLY A 89 15.39 0.80 -25.72
CA GLY A 89 14.40 -0.26 -25.69
C GLY A 89 13.25 0.06 -24.74
N ASN A 90 12.27 -0.85 -24.65
CA ASN A 90 11.16 -0.71 -23.71
C ASN A 90 11.67 -0.93 -22.29
N LEU A 91 12.10 0.14 -21.62
CA LEU A 91 12.60 0.09 -20.26
C LEU A 91 11.46 -0.29 -19.30
N HIS A 92 11.66 -1.37 -18.54
CA HIS A 92 10.75 -1.72 -17.46
C HIS A 92 11.37 -1.33 -16.12
N LEU A 93 10.59 -0.61 -15.32
CA LEU A 93 10.97 -0.16 -13.99
C LEU A 93 10.15 -0.89 -12.93
N ALA A 94 10.80 -1.22 -11.83
CA ALA A 94 10.18 -1.72 -10.62
C ALA A 94 10.48 -0.79 -9.45
N TYR A 95 9.48 -0.59 -8.59
CA TYR A 95 9.58 0.17 -7.34
C TYR A 95 8.95 -0.66 -6.21
N ASN A 96 9.65 -0.82 -5.09
CA ASN A 96 9.22 -1.66 -3.96
C ASN A 96 8.78 -3.08 -4.38
N GLY A 97 9.51 -3.68 -5.32
CA GLY A 97 9.23 -5.02 -5.84
C GLY A 97 8.03 -5.12 -6.78
N LYS A 98 7.36 -4.01 -7.12
CA LYS A 98 6.22 -3.97 -8.05
C LYS A 98 6.61 -3.29 -9.35
N GLN A 99 6.05 -3.76 -10.47
CA GLN A 99 6.18 -3.07 -11.74
C GLN A 99 5.55 -1.68 -11.67
N VAL A 100 6.29 -0.67 -12.13
CA VAL A 100 5.79 0.70 -12.23
C VAL A 100 4.93 0.84 -13.50
N PRO A 101 3.67 1.25 -13.39
CA PRO A 101 2.84 1.55 -14.55
C PRO A 101 3.35 2.78 -15.30
N LYS A 102 3.20 2.78 -16.63
CA LYS A 102 3.49 3.96 -17.46
C LYS A 102 2.52 5.11 -17.13
N HIS A 103 2.92 6.35 -17.40
CA HIS A 103 2.11 7.55 -17.19
C HIS A 103 1.65 7.85 -15.75
N LYS A 104 2.17 7.15 -14.74
CA LYS A 104 1.88 7.44 -13.33
C LYS A 104 2.79 8.51 -12.78
N SER A 105 2.22 9.45 -12.03
CA SER A 105 2.97 10.48 -11.32
C SER A 105 3.72 9.91 -10.12
N MET A 106 4.82 10.55 -9.73
CA MET A 106 5.63 10.12 -8.58
C MET A 106 4.85 10.19 -7.27
N LYS A 107 3.94 11.17 -7.17
CA LYS A 107 2.95 11.29 -6.09
C LYS A 107 2.03 10.07 -5.99
N GLU A 108 1.45 9.64 -7.12
CA GLU A 108 0.54 8.48 -7.16
C GLU A 108 1.25 7.17 -6.81
N LEU A 109 2.54 7.08 -7.13
CA LEU A 109 3.39 5.95 -6.80
C LEU A 109 3.86 5.97 -5.33
N GLY A 110 3.62 7.05 -4.59
CA GLY A 110 4.07 7.21 -3.21
C GLY A 110 5.59 7.20 -3.09
N VAL A 111 6.28 7.70 -4.11
CA VAL A 111 7.75 7.71 -4.18
C VAL A 111 8.28 8.70 -3.16
N LYS A 112 9.19 8.24 -2.31
CA LYS A 112 9.83 9.07 -1.28
C LYS A 112 11.18 9.62 -1.76
N PRO A 113 11.68 10.72 -1.17
CA PRO A 113 13.05 11.16 -1.38
C PRO A 113 14.04 10.03 -1.09
N GLY A 114 15.03 9.85 -1.96
CA GLY A 114 16.01 8.76 -1.88
C GLY A 114 15.49 7.40 -2.36
N ALA A 115 14.30 7.33 -2.95
CA ALA A 115 13.76 6.10 -3.49
C ALA A 115 14.64 5.51 -4.59
N MET A 116 14.61 4.18 -4.69
CA MET A 116 15.33 3.43 -5.72
C MET A 116 14.37 2.69 -6.64
N PHE A 117 14.52 2.93 -7.93
CA PHE A 117 13.89 2.17 -9.00
C PHE A 117 14.88 1.14 -9.53
N ILE A 118 14.38 0.00 -9.99
CA ILE A 118 15.22 -1.07 -10.54
C ILE A 118 14.78 -1.33 -11.98
N THR A 119 15.74 -1.34 -12.91
CA THR A 119 15.49 -1.76 -14.29
C THR A 119 15.45 -3.28 -14.37
N TYR A 120 14.56 -3.81 -15.21
CA TYR A 120 14.53 -5.24 -15.50
C TYR A 120 14.14 -5.51 -16.94
N GLN A 121 14.46 -6.70 -17.43
CA GLN A 121 14.04 -7.21 -18.73
C GLN A 121 13.08 -8.37 -18.54
N LYS A 122 12.06 -8.45 -19.40
CA LYS A 122 11.17 -9.61 -19.43
C LYS A 122 11.84 -10.71 -20.24
N CYS A 123 12.03 -11.88 -19.64
CA CYS A 123 12.50 -13.05 -20.35
C CYS A 123 11.30 -13.71 -21.07
N THR A 124 11.42 -13.92 -22.38
CA THR A 124 10.53 -14.84 -23.11
C THR A 124 11.07 -16.26 -22.93
N GLY A 125 10.65 -16.92 -21.84
CA GLY A 125 11.04 -18.31 -21.56
C GLY A 125 10.26 -19.32 -22.40
N GLY A 126 10.87 -20.48 -22.63
CA GLY A 126 10.31 -21.69 -23.24
C GLY A 126 10.90 -22.92 -22.59
#